data_AF-A0A2N3AQT8-F1
#
_entry.id   AF-A0A2N3AQT8-F1
#
_cell.length_a   1.000
_cell.length_b   1.000
_cell.length_c   1.000
_cell.angle_alpha   90.00
_cell.angle_beta   90.00
_cell.angle_gamma   90.00
#
_symmetry.space_group_name_H-M   'P 1'
#
loop_
_entity.id
_entity.type
_entity.pdbx_description
1 polymer ?
#
loop_
_entity_poly.entity_id
_entity_poly.type
_entity_poly.pdbx_seq_one_letter_code
_entity_poly.pdbx_strand_id
1 'polypeptide(L)'
;MYKYLQEIRGFVNKTRKQFNLLKNHKLWNQLCSSLDVIEDSDLAIDAYLNREFSKDDGEKYLRLYGVLQALFLQQDAVTNLCESLGLPNDLITDPKLKEIRAIRNDSIGHPTKRGKYKSYHYISRISITKSKFQLISYYGNNKTTVRAVLVIDLVKEQRKYLSKIFKKVIKILKAEEKAHKEKFKMEKLEAVFPDTLPYYIEKIFENIGKLDRAKLGLGHVKLVKEVMDKIKESLQKRGIEIGTYDSIKCLYELLEYPITELELYFDGSKAKEEPRINDKTAYIFTCFIEGELCELKEIAKEIDDEYYG
;
A
#
# COMPACT_ATOMS: atom_id res chain seq x y z
N MET A 1 13.14 -9.27 -12.87
CA MET A 1 12.51 -8.02 -12.37
C MET A 1 12.19 -8.07 -10.87
N TYR A 2 12.16 -9.26 -10.29
CA TYR A 2 11.98 -9.58 -8.86
C TYR A 2 12.45 -8.54 -7.84
N LYS A 3 13.73 -8.12 -7.84
CA LYS A 3 14.26 -7.17 -6.85
C LYS A 3 13.44 -5.87 -6.76
N TYR A 4 12.99 -5.34 -7.89
CA TYR A 4 12.18 -4.12 -7.90
C TYR A 4 10.78 -4.36 -7.32
N LEU A 5 10.19 -5.53 -7.60
CA LEU A 5 8.88 -5.88 -7.05
C LEU A 5 8.95 -6.07 -5.54
N GLN A 6 10.00 -6.71 -5.03
CA GLN A 6 10.21 -6.84 -3.58
C GLN A 6 10.38 -5.48 -2.91
N GLU A 7 11.11 -4.56 -3.55
CA GLU A 7 11.25 -3.21 -3.03
C GLU A 7 9.92 -2.44 -3.04
N ILE A 8 9.12 -2.55 -4.11
CA ILE A 8 7.76 -1.96 -4.15
C ILE A 8 6.86 -2.58 -3.07
N ARG A 9 6.85 -3.92 -2.94
CA ARG A 9 6.14 -4.66 -1.88
C ARG A 9 6.53 -4.14 -0.50
N GLY A 10 7.82 -3.92 -0.26
CA GLY A 10 8.34 -3.34 0.97
C GLY A 10 7.77 -1.96 1.29
N PHE A 11 7.56 -1.09 0.28
CA PHE A 11 6.92 0.22 0.49
C PHE A 11 5.42 0.11 0.76
N VAL A 12 4.70 -0.69 -0.01
CA VAL A 12 3.23 -0.76 0.08
C VAL A 12 2.76 -1.52 1.32
N ASN A 13 3.60 -2.41 1.87
CA ASN A 13 3.32 -3.16 3.10
C ASN A 13 3.78 -2.44 4.37
N LYS A 14 4.36 -1.24 4.29
CA LYS A 14 4.59 -0.44 5.51
C LYS A 14 3.25 -0.11 6.14
N THR A 15 3.09 -0.32 7.45
CA THR A 15 1.82 -0.23 8.19
C THR A 15 0.98 0.98 7.79
N ARG A 16 1.56 2.19 7.87
CA ARG A 16 0.90 3.44 7.47
C ARG A 16 0.46 3.47 6.00
N LYS A 17 1.33 3.05 5.07
CA LYS A 17 1.02 3.09 3.62
C LYS A 17 -0.05 2.04 3.30
N GLN A 18 0.10 0.83 3.83
CA GLN A 18 -0.84 -0.27 3.66
C GLN A 18 -2.22 0.11 4.18
N PHE A 19 -2.31 0.62 5.40
CA PHE A 19 -3.57 1.07 6.00
C PHE A 19 -4.28 2.10 5.10
N ASN A 20 -3.54 3.08 4.58
CA ASN A 20 -4.10 4.09 3.68
C ASN A 20 -4.52 3.52 2.31
N LEU A 21 -3.79 2.54 1.76
CA LEU A 21 -4.17 1.88 0.52
C LEU A 21 -5.42 0.99 0.71
N LEU A 22 -5.56 0.33 1.85
CA LEU A 22 -6.69 -0.55 2.18
C LEU A 22 -8.03 0.19 2.25
N LYS A 23 -8.03 1.51 2.51
CA LYS A 23 -9.24 2.34 2.45
C LYS A 23 -9.94 2.27 1.11
N ASN A 24 -9.21 2.00 0.03
CA ASN A 24 -9.78 1.71 -1.28
C ASN A 24 -9.48 0.26 -1.68
N HIS A 25 -10.30 -0.66 -1.18
CA HIS A 25 -10.17 -2.10 -1.46
C HIS A 25 -10.08 -2.43 -2.96
N LYS A 26 -10.76 -1.67 -3.82
CA LYS A 26 -10.69 -1.88 -5.28
C LYS A 26 -9.27 -1.65 -5.80
N LEU A 27 -8.67 -0.51 -5.45
CA LEU A 27 -7.30 -0.18 -5.88
C LEU A 27 -6.27 -1.07 -5.18
N TRP A 28 -6.49 -1.43 -3.91
CA TRP A 28 -5.64 -2.39 -3.20
C TRP A 28 -5.62 -3.77 -3.88
N ASN A 29 -6.79 -4.32 -4.21
CA ASN A 29 -6.88 -5.61 -4.89
C ASN A 29 -6.26 -5.55 -6.29
N GLN A 30 -6.45 -4.44 -7.01
CA GLN A 30 -5.79 -4.19 -8.29
C GLN A 30 -4.26 -4.16 -8.15
N LEU A 31 -3.72 -3.48 -7.11
CA LEU A 31 -2.29 -3.40 -6.84
C LEU A 31 -1.70 -4.79 -6.57
N CYS A 32 -2.29 -5.55 -5.64
CA CYS A 32 -1.83 -6.89 -5.29
C CYS A 32 -1.85 -7.82 -6.50
N SER A 33 -2.99 -7.87 -7.21
CA SER A 33 -3.13 -8.68 -8.42
C SER A 33 -2.12 -8.28 -9.50
N SER A 34 -1.83 -6.99 -9.63
CA SER A 34 -0.85 -6.49 -10.59
C SER A 34 0.57 -6.95 -10.25
N LEU A 35 0.97 -6.87 -8.98
CA LEU A 35 2.28 -7.34 -8.52
C LEU A 35 2.46 -8.84 -8.80
N ASP A 36 1.44 -9.64 -8.52
CA ASP A 36 1.45 -11.10 -8.74
C ASP A 36 1.50 -11.43 -10.24
N VAL A 37 0.66 -10.79 -11.07
CA VAL A 37 0.67 -11.01 -12.52
C VAL A 37 2.00 -10.63 -13.15
N ILE A 38 2.68 -9.58 -12.68
CA ILE A 38 4.02 -9.22 -13.18
C ILE A 38 5.03 -10.34 -12.87
N GLU A 39 4.98 -10.90 -11.67
CA GLU A 39 5.85 -11.97 -11.21
C GLU A 39 5.59 -13.29 -11.95
N ASP A 40 4.33 -13.70 -12.04
CA ASP A 40 3.88 -14.90 -12.75
C ASP A 40 4.21 -14.85 -14.24
N SER A 41 4.02 -13.69 -14.87
CA SER A 41 4.37 -13.50 -16.27
C SER A 41 5.89 -13.49 -16.49
N ASP A 42 6.70 -12.95 -15.55
CA ASP A 42 8.17 -13.04 -15.64
C ASP A 42 8.63 -14.50 -15.52
N LEU A 43 8.00 -15.28 -14.63
CA LEU A 43 8.27 -16.71 -14.46
C LEU A 43 7.93 -17.50 -15.75
N ALA A 44 6.78 -17.23 -16.37
CA ALA A 44 6.38 -17.84 -17.64
C ALA A 44 7.36 -17.48 -18.78
N ILE A 45 7.83 -16.24 -18.82
CA ILE A 45 8.85 -15.78 -19.77
C ILE A 45 10.17 -16.52 -19.53
N ASP A 46 10.62 -16.68 -18.29
CA ASP A 46 11.83 -17.44 -17.97
C ASP A 46 11.70 -18.91 -18.37
N ALA A 47 10.54 -19.52 -18.14
CA ALA A 47 10.27 -20.89 -18.58
C ALA A 47 10.34 -21.03 -20.12
N TYR A 48 9.89 -20.01 -20.87
CA TYR A 48 10.05 -19.96 -22.33
C TYR A 48 11.53 -19.86 -22.73
N LEU A 49 12.29 -18.96 -22.09
CA LEU A 49 13.71 -18.73 -22.41
C LEU A 49 14.59 -19.94 -22.11
N ASN A 50 14.28 -20.68 -21.05
CA ASN A 50 15.13 -21.76 -20.53
C ASN A 50 14.80 -23.14 -21.08
N ARG A 51 13.73 -23.29 -21.87
CA ARG A 51 13.32 -24.58 -22.45
C ARG A 51 13.49 -24.56 -23.96
N GLU A 52 13.89 -25.70 -24.52
CA GLU A 52 13.93 -25.86 -25.98
C GLU A 52 12.55 -26.15 -26.55
N PHE A 53 12.38 -25.80 -27.83
CA PHE A 53 11.15 -26.12 -28.56
C PHE A 53 11.18 -27.60 -28.94
N SER A 54 10.03 -28.28 -28.79
CA SER A 54 9.90 -29.62 -29.34
C SER A 54 9.73 -29.57 -30.87
N LYS A 55 9.73 -30.75 -31.50
CA LYS A 55 9.46 -30.87 -32.93
C LYS A 55 7.98 -30.66 -33.26
N ASP A 56 7.08 -30.82 -32.29
CA ASP A 56 5.64 -30.69 -32.47
C ASP A 56 5.25 -29.23 -32.74
N ASP A 57 4.57 -28.99 -33.86
CA ASP A 57 4.17 -27.64 -34.26
C ASP A 57 3.12 -27.04 -33.32
N GLY A 58 2.23 -27.86 -32.74
CA GLY A 58 1.22 -27.42 -31.78
C GLY A 58 1.86 -26.84 -30.53
N GLU A 59 2.86 -27.51 -29.97
CA GLU A 59 3.64 -27.04 -28.83
C GLU A 59 4.39 -25.75 -29.14
N LYS A 60 4.99 -25.61 -30.34
CA LYS A 60 5.66 -24.37 -30.76
C LYS A 60 4.69 -23.19 -30.76
N TYR A 61 3.47 -23.38 -31.29
CA TYR A 61 2.43 -22.36 -31.24
C TYR A 61 2.03 -22.04 -29.80
N LEU A 62 1.78 -23.05 -28.96
CA LEU A 62 1.41 -22.85 -27.56
C LEU A 62 2.45 -22.02 -26.81
N ARG A 63 3.73 -22.35 -26.98
CA ARG A 63 4.85 -21.61 -26.37
C ARG A 63 4.95 -20.18 -26.89
N LEU A 64 4.85 -20.00 -28.21
CA LEU A 64 4.90 -18.68 -28.83
C LEU A 64 3.71 -17.81 -28.39
N TYR A 65 2.52 -18.38 -28.33
CA TYR A 65 1.31 -17.68 -27.90
C TYR A 65 1.42 -17.32 -26.43
N GLY A 66 1.89 -18.26 -25.61
CA GLY A 66 2.13 -18.07 -24.19
C GLY A 66 3.09 -16.90 -23.90
N VAL A 67 4.27 -16.86 -24.54
CA VAL A 67 5.24 -15.78 -24.28
C VAL A 67 4.73 -14.42 -24.76
N LEU A 68 4.10 -14.35 -25.94
CA LEU A 68 3.55 -13.09 -26.43
C LEU A 68 2.40 -12.59 -25.54
N GLN A 69 1.57 -13.51 -25.03
CA GLN A 69 0.51 -13.18 -24.08
C GLN A 69 1.09 -12.74 -22.73
N ALA A 70 2.12 -13.41 -22.21
CA ALA A 70 2.78 -13.04 -20.96
C ALA A 70 3.37 -11.61 -21.04
N LEU A 71 4.03 -11.25 -22.15
CA LEU A 71 4.52 -9.89 -22.36
C LEU A 71 3.39 -8.84 -22.33
N PHE A 72 2.23 -9.16 -22.91
CA PHE A 72 1.07 -8.28 -22.92
C PHE A 72 0.46 -8.12 -21.52
N LEU A 73 0.22 -9.23 -20.81
CA LEU A 73 -0.29 -9.23 -19.43
C LEU A 73 0.62 -8.45 -18.49
N GLN A 74 1.93 -8.62 -18.64
CA GLN A 74 2.91 -7.92 -17.82
C GLN A 74 2.83 -6.40 -18.01
N GLN A 75 2.61 -5.90 -19.25
CA GLN A 75 2.43 -4.45 -19.47
C GLN A 75 1.11 -3.92 -18.89
N ASP A 76 0.02 -4.69 -19.00
CA ASP A 76 -1.28 -4.32 -18.40
C ASP A 76 -1.16 -4.25 -16.88
N ALA A 77 -0.52 -5.23 -16.26
CA ALA A 77 -0.30 -5.26 -14.83
C ALA A 77 0.58 -4.09 -14.37
N VAL A 78 1.63 -3.72 -15.11
CA VAL A 78 2.42 -2.52 -14.77
C VAL A 78 1.58 -1.24 -14.88
N THR A 79 0.66 -1.16 -15.85
CA THR A 79 -0.28 -0.02 -15.98
C THR A 79 -1.20 0.08 -14.78
N ASN A 80 -1.82 -1.04 -14.41
CA ASN A 80 -2.73 -1.12 -13.28
C ASN A 80 -2.02 -0.90 -11.94
N LEU A 81 -0.75 -1.32 -11.82
CA LEU A 81 0.10 -1.00 -10.67
C LEU A 81 0.32 0.52 -10.55
N CYS A 82 0.63 1.20 -11.65
CA CYS A 82 0.78 2.66 -11.62
C CYS A 82 -0.54 3.36 -11.27
N GLU A 83 -1.66 2.94 -11.87
CA GLU A 83 -3.00 3.47 -11.59
C GLU A 83 -3.38 3.31 -10.12
N SER A 84 -3.22 2.11 -9.56
CA SER A 84 -3.57 1.81 -8.16
C SER A 84 -2.72 2.56 -7.14
N LEU A 85 -1.51 2.96 -7.50
CA LEU A 85 -0.65 3.82 -6.70
C LEU A 85 -0.91 5.32 -6.92
N GLY A 86 -1.88 5.69 -7.77
CA GLY A 86 -2.18 7.08 -8.12
C GLY A 86 -1.08 7.76 -8.93
N LEU A 87 -0.26 6.98 -9.64
CA LEU A 87 0.86 7.49 -10.43
C LEU A 87 0.41 7.93 -11.83
N PRO A 88 1.12 8.89 -12.46
CA PRO A 88 0.81 9.34 -13.80
C PRO A 88 0.77 8.21 -14.85
N ASN A 89 -0.26 8.24 -15.70
CA ASN A 89 -0.46 7.27 -16.78
C ASN A 89 0.62 7.34 -17.88
N ASP A 90 1.39 8.43 -17.93
CA ASP A 90 2.43 8.63 -18.94
C ASP A 90 3.71 7.82 -18.68
N LEU A 91 3.81 7.16 -17.51
CA LEU A 91 4.95 6.31 -17.16
C LEU A 91 5.17 5.17 -18.16
N ILE A 92 4.11 4.72 -18.85
CA ILE A 92 4.11 3.58 -19.79
C ILE A 92 3.83 4.05 -21.22
N THR A 93 4.54 5.09 -21.63
CA THR A 93 4.37 5.67 -22.98
C THR A 93 5.44 5.26 -23.97
N ASP A 94 6.43 4.46 -23.53
CA ASP A 94 7.58 4.10 -24.34
C ASP A 94 7.15 3.45 -25.68
N PRO A 95 7.56 4.00 -26.83
CA PRO A 95 7.18 3.48 -28.14
C PRO A 95 7.52 1.99 -28.33
N LYS A 96 8.57 1.49 -27.67
CA LYS A 96 8.96 0.08 -27.77
C LYS A 96 8.00 -0.86 -27.06
N LEU A 97 7.43 -0.46 -25.92
CA LEU A 97 6.39 -1.24 -25.26
C LEU A 97 5.12 -1.32 -26.12
N LYS A 98 4.74 -0.19 -26.76
CA LYS A 98 3.64 -0.14 -27.73
C LYS A 98 3.90 -1.03 -28.95
N GLU A 99 5.14 -1.05 -29.45
CA GLU A 99 5.54 -1.93 -30.55
C GLU A 99 5.38 -3.41 -30.19
N ILE A 100 5.80 -3.82 -28.98
CA ILE A 100 5.63 -5.20 -28.49
C ILE A 100 4.14 -5.57 -28.42
N ARG A 101 3.27 -4.68 -27.91
CA ARG A 101 1.81 -4.91 -27.92
C ARG A 101 1.25 -5.01 -29.34
N ALA A 102 1.73 -4.18 -30.25
CA ALA A 102 1.29 -4.20 -31.64
C ALA A 102 1.62 -5.56 -32.27
N ILE A 103 2.85 -6.06 -32.08
CA ILE A 103 3.27 -7.38 -32.56
C ILE A 103 2.36 -8.48 -32.01
N ARG A 104 2.14 -8.54 -30.69
CA ARG A 104 1.23 -9.55 -30.08
C ARG A 104 -0.16 -9.48 -30.69
N ASN A 105 -0.69 -8.27 -30.83
CA ASN A 105 -2.05 -8.10 -31.34
C ASN A 105 -2.16 -8.46 -32.82
N ASP A 106 -1.17 -8.12 -33.63
CA ASP A 106 -1.12 -8.47 -35.04
C ASP A 106 -0.93 -9.99 -35.21
N SER A 107 -0.17 -10.65 -34.33
CA SER A 107 0.14 -12.07 -34.45
C SER A 107 -0.93 -13.00 -33.89
N ILE A 108 -1.43 -12.74 -32.68
CA ILE A 108 -2.26 -13.69 -31.92
C ILE A 108 -3.52 -13.08 -31.30
N GLY A 109 -3.62 -11.75 -31.20
CA GLY A 109 -4.75 -11.08 -30.55
C GLY A 109 -5.93 -10.85 -31.49
N HIS A 110 -5.69 -10.13 -32.59
CA HIS A 110 -6.69 -9.80 -33.60
C HIS A 110 -6.15 -9.95 -35.03
N PRO A 111 -5.51 -11.10 -35.38
CA PRO A 111 -4.82 -11.26 -36.66
C PRO A 111 -5.75 -11.14 -37.86
N THR A 112 -7.02 -11.57 -37.76
CA THR A 112 -7.94 -11.68 -38.90
C THR A 112 -8.87 -10.47 -39.10
N LYS A 113 -8.83 -9.47 -38.21
CA LYS A 113 -9.71 -8.27 -38.28
C LYS A 113 -9.02 -7.05 -37.67
N ARG A 114 -7.77 -6.81 -38.01
CA ARG A 114 -7.00 -5.71 -37.41
C ARG A 114 -7.50 -4.35 -37.89
N GLY A 115 -7.69 -3.41 -36.97
CA GLY A 115 -8.05 -2.02 -37.27
C GLY A 115 -9.38 -1.84 -38.01
N LYS A 116 -10.39 -2.71 -37.74
CA LYS A 116 -11.67 -2.79 -38.50
C LYS A 116 -11.45 -3.17 -39.97
N TYR A 117 -10.90 -4.37 -40.22
CA TYR A 117 -10.67 -4.92 -41.57
C TYR A 117 -9.61 -4.18 -42.41
N LYS A 118 -8.70 -3.43 -41.77
CA LYS A 118 -7.61 -2.72 -42.46
C LYS A 118 -6.45 -3.65 -42.83
N SER A 119 -6.20 -4.67 -42.01
CA SER A 119 -5.15 -5.65 -42.25
C SER A 119 -5.47 -7.03 -41.68
N TYR A 120 -4.82 -8.04 -42.27
CA TYR A 120 -4.96 -9.46 -41.98
C TYR A 120 -3.58 -10.08 -41.84
N HIS A 121 -3.37 -10.89 -40.81
CA HIS A 121 -2.06 -11.35 -40.41
C HIS A 121 -2.07 -12.85 -40.13
N TYR A 122 -0.96 -13.52 -40.37
CA TYR A 122 -0.74 -14.88 -39.88
C TYR A 122 0.75 -15.15 -39.69
N ILE A 123 1.03 -16.13 -38.82
CA ILE A 123 2.39 -16.60 -38.56
C ILE A 123 2.72 -17.71 -39.55
N SER A 124 3.83 -17.56 -40.27
CA SER A 124 4.35 -18.63 -41.13
C SER A 124 4.88 -19.78 -40.28
N ARG A 125 4.19 -20.93 -40.29
CA ARG A 125 4.50 -22.08 -39.41
C ARG A 125 5.94 -22.56 -39.53
N ILE A 126 6.41 -22.73 -40.76
CA ILE A 126 7.78 -23.16 -41.09
C ILE A 126 8.85 -22.24 -40.49
N SER A 127 8.53 -20.98 -40.23
CA SER A 127 9.48 -20.01 -39.67
C SER A 127 9.58 -20.02 -38.14
N ILE A 128 8.70 -20.76 -37.44
CA ILE A 128 8.62 -20.73 -35.99
C ILE A 128 9.82 -21.46 -35.39
N THR A 129 10.58 -20.70 -34.62
CA THR A 129 11.68 -21.18 -33.77
C THR A 129 11.54 -20.55 -32.40
N LYS A 130 12.34 -21.02 -31.43
CA LYS A 130 12.44 -20.38 -30.11
C LYS A 130 12.82 -18.90 -30.18
N SER A 131 13.62 -18.52 -31.18
CA SER A 131 14.18 -17.16 -31.24
C SER A 131 13.38 -16.21 -32.12
N LYS A 132 12.62 -16.74 -33.10
CA LYS A 132 11.96 -15.93 -34.12
C LYS A 132 10.79 -16.62 -34.79
N PHE A 133 9.95 -15.81 -35.42
CA PHE A 133 8.96 -16.23 -36.42
C PHE A 133 8.79 -15.14 -37.49
N GLN A 134 8.19 -15.48 -38.62
CA GLN A 134 7.79 -14.53 -39.65
C GLN A 134 6.29 -14.26 -39.55
N LEU A 135 5.95 -12.97 -39.46
CA LEU A 135 4.59 -12.47 -39.53
C LEU A 135 4.32 -11.98 -40.96
N ILE A 136 3.33 -12.58 -41.61
CA ILE A 136 2.89 -12.20 -42.95
C ILE A 136 1.64 -11.34 -42.78
N SER A 137 1.60 -10.19 -43.45
CA SER A 137 0.50 -9.21 -43.35
C SER A 137 -0.01 -8.81 -44.72
N TYR A 138 -1.33 -8.87 -44.89
CA TYR A 138 -2.07 -8.37 -46.04
C TYR A 138 -2.83 -7.11 -45.65
N TYR A 139 -2.79 -6.10 -46.52
CA TYR A 139 -3.49 -4.83 -46.32
C TYR A 139 -4.52 -4.61 -47.43
N GLY A 140 -5.57 -3.85 -47.14
CA GLY A 140 -6.66 -3.58 -48.10
C GLY A 140 -6.25 -2.86 -49.39
N ASN A 141 -5.02 -2.35 -49.48
CA ASN A 141 -4.45 -1.74 -50.68
C ASN A 141 -3.57 -2.72 -51.49
N ASN A 142 -3.79 -4.03 -51.37
CA ASN A 142 -3.00 -5.10 -51.99
C ASN A 142 -1.51 -5.14 -51.60
N LYS A 143 -1.10 -4.36 -50.60
CA LYS A 143 0.26 -4.47 -50.05
C LYS A 143 0.38 -5.74 -49.21
N THR A 144 1.47 -6.47 -49.43
CA THR A 144 1.88 -7.59 -48.57
C THR A 144 3.19 -7.25 -47.90
N THR A 145 3.33 -7.55 -46.61
CA THR A 145 4.60 -7.42 -45.89
C THR A 145 4.95 -8.72 -45.17
N VAL A 146 6.23 -9.03 -45.13
CA VAL A 146 6.79 -10.14 -44.34
C VAL A 146 7.74 -9.53 -43.34
N ARG A 147 7.45 -9.72 -42.05
CA ARG A 147 8.27 -9.20 -40.96
C ARG A 147 8.86 -10.36 -40.17
N ALA A 148 10.19 -10.40 -40.06
CA ALA A 148 10.84 -11.26 -39.07
C ALA A 148 10.68 -10.63 -37.67
N VAL A 149 10.13 -11.39 -36.73
CA VAL A 149 9.96 -11.01 -35.34
C VAL A 149 10.95 -11.81 -34.51
N LEU A 150 11.83 -11.11 -33.80
CA LEU A 150 12.84 -11.70 -32.91
C LEU A 150 12.31 -11.72 -31.49
N VAL A 151 11.79 -12.86 -31.04
CA VAL A 151 11.08 -13.00 -29.75
C VAL A 151 12.00 -12.68 -28.57
N ILE A 152 13.26 -13.12 -28.65
CA ILE A 152 14.27 -12.85 -27.62
C ILE A 152 14.51 -11.35 -27.44
N ASP A 153 14.49 -10.59 -28.54
CA ASP A 153 14.68 -9.14 -28.47
C ASP A 153 13.45 -8.44 -27.89
N LEU A 154 12.24 -8.93 -28.18
CA LEU A 154 11.02 -8.42 -27.53
C LEU A 154 11.09 -8.59 -26.01
N VAL A 155 11.52 -9.76 -25.55
CA VAL A 155 11.68 -10.05 -24.11
C VAL A 155 12.74 -9.14 -23.49
N LYS A 156 13.90 -8.98 -24.14
CA LYS A 156 14.98 -8.09 -23.66
C LYS A 156 14.51 -6.64 -23.54
N GLU A 157 13.89 -6.11 -24.59
CA GLU A 157 13.41 -4.73 -24.60
C GLU A 157 12.27 -4.53 -23.58
N GLN A 158 11.32 -5.46 -23.47
CA GLN A 158 10.30 -5.46 -22.42
C GLN A 158 10.94 -5.30 -21.04
N ARG A 159 11.83 -6.23 -20.66
CA ARG A 159 12.48 -6.24 -19.33
C ARG A 159 13.23 -4.95 -19.06
N LYS A 160 13.94 -4.43 -20.06
CA LYS A 160 14.69 -3.16 -19.99
C LYS A 160 13.76 -1.98 -19.72
N TYR A 161 12.67 -1.84 -20.46
CA TYR A 161 11.75 -0.70 -20.31
C TYR A 161 10.89 -0.80 -19.05
N LEU A 162 10.38 -1.99 -18.70
CA LEU A 162 9.67 -2.19 -17.43
C LEU A 162 10.58 -1.93 -16.23
N SER A 163 11.85 -2.34 -16.28
CA SER A 163 12.81 -2.01 -15.22
C SER A 163 13.01 -0.50 -15.05
N LYS A 164 12.97 0.29 -16.13
CA LYS A 164 13.02 1.75 -16.04
C LYS A 164 11.78 2.30 -15.35
N ILE A 165 10.60 1.75 -15.64
CA ILE A 165 9.34 2.14 -14.98
C ILE A 165 9.41 1.83 -13.49
N PHE A 166 9.80 0.61 -13.10
CA PHE A 166 9.92 0.26 -11.69
C PHE A 166 10.91 1.14 -10.92
N LYS A 167 12.05 1.48 -11.53
CA LYS A 167 12.99 2.46 -10.92
C LYS A 167 12.35 3.81 -10.67
N LYS A 168 11.49 4.30 -11.59
CA LYS A 168 10.74 5.55 -11.40
C LYS A 168 9.72 5.42 -10.28
N VAL A 169 8.94 4.33 -10.26
CA VAL A 169 7.96 4.04 -9.19
C VAL A 169 8.64 4.03 -7.82
N ILE A 170 9.74 3.28 -7.68
CA ILE A 170 10.53 3.21 -6.44
C ILE A 170 11.06 4.58 -6.04
N LYS A 171 11.55 5.38 -7.00
CA LYS A 171 12.02 6.75 -6.72
C LYS A 171 10.90 7.62 -6.16
N ILE A 172 9.69 7.52 -6.70
CA ILE A 172 8.51 8.26 -6.23
C ILE A 172 8.16 7.81 -4.81
N LEU A 173 8.03 6.50 -4.57
CA LEU A 173 7.71 5.94 -3.25
C LEU A 173 8.76 6.33 -2.18
N LYS A 174 10.05 6.33 -2.54
CA LYS A 174 11.14 6.81 -1.67
C LYS A 174 11.02 8.29 -1.35
N ALA A 175 10.70 9.12 -2.35
CA ALA A 175 10.55 10.55 -2.17
C ALA A 175 9.35 10.89 -1.29
N GLU A 176 8.21 10.22 -1.50
CA GLU A 176 7.02 10.36 -0.65
C GLU A 176 7.32 10.01 0.82
N GLU A 177 8.00 8.88 1.04
CA GLU A 177 8.35 8.44 2.37
C GLU A 177 9.34 9.40 3.05
N LYS A 178 10.37 9.84 2.32
CA LYS A 178 11.35 10.79 2.83
C LYS A 178 10.70 12.13 3.18
N ALA A 179 9.85 12.67 2.31
CA ALA A 179 9.13 13.92 2.56
C ALA A 179 8.20 13.80 3.78
N HIS A 180 7.53 12.66 3.94
CA HIS A 180 6.72 12.37 5.13
C HIS A 180 7.58 12.35 6.39
N LYS A 181 8.74 11.67 6.35
CA LYS A 181 9.65 11.63 7.50
C LYS A 181 10.16 13.02 7.88
N GLU A 182 10.63 13.79 6.90
CA GLU A 182 11.14 15.15 7.11
C GLU A 182 10.09 16.09 7.68
N LYS A 183 8.83 15.98 7.23
CA LYS A 183 7.72 16.81 7.72
C LYS A 183 7.46 16.63 9.22
N PHE A 184 7.50 15.39 9.72
CA PHE A 184 7.13 15.09 11.11
C PHE A 184 8.32 14.87 12.04
N LYS A 185 9.56 14.93 11.53
CA LYS A 185 10.78 14.71 12.31
C LYS A 185 10.85 15.58 13.58
N MET A 186 10.40 16.84 13.50
CA MET A 186 10.47 17.78 14.62
C MET A 186 9.19 17.81 15.47
N GLU A 187 8.09 17.19 15.02
CA GLU A 187 6.79 17.21 15.68
C GLU A 187 6.57 15.93 16.49
N LYS A 188 7.39 15.65 17.50
CA LYS A 188 7.35 14.39 18.28
C LYS A 188 5.97 14.11 18.90
N LEU A 189 5.47 12.87 18.76
CA LEU A 189 4.29 12.39 19.45
C LEU A 189 4.51 12.32 20.96
N GLU A 190 5.72 11.93 21.39
CA GLU A 190 6.07 11.90 22.82
C GLU A 190 5.85 13.27 23.48
N ALA A 191 6.13 14.36 22.78
CA ALA A 191 6.01 15.72 23.29
C ALA A 191 4.56 16.16 23.56
N VAL A 192 3.56 15.39 23.10
CA VAL A 192 2.14 15.62 23.41
C VAL A 192 1.83 15.25 24.87
N PHE A 193 2.63 14.37 25.48
CA PHE A 193 2.49 13.98 26.88
C PHE A 193 3.24 15.00 27.76
N PRO A 194 2.54 15.92 28.43
CA PRO A 194 3.22 16.98 29.19
C PRO A 194 3.88 16.41 30.45
N ASP A 195 4.96 17.07 30.91
CA ASP A 195 5.61 16.73 32.19
C ASP A 195 4.67 16.91 33.40
N THR A 196 3.58 17.65 33.23
CA THR A 196 2.52 17.84 34.23
C THR A 196 1.47 16.72 34.24
N LEU A 197 1.55 15.73 33.33
CA LEU A 197 0.60 14.61 33.30
C LEU A 197 0.56 13.81 34.62
N PRO A 198 1.69 13.46 35.27
CA PRO A 198 1.67 12.80 36.58
C PRO A 198 0.95 13.63 37.65
N TYR A 199 1.11 14.95 37.61
CA TYR A 199 0.39 15.85 38.52
C TYR A 199 -1.13 15.82 38.28
N TYR A 200 -1.58 15.71 37.04
CA TYR A 200 -3.01 15.55 36.75
C TYR A 200 -3.57 14.27 37.38
N ILE A 201 -2.85 13.16 37.25
CA ILE A 201 -3.21 11.87 37.84
C ILE A 201 -3.23 11.94 39.38
N GLU A 202 -2.20 12.53 40.00
CA GLU A 202 -2.14 12.75 41.45
C GLU A 202 -3.37 13.54 41.95
N LYS A 203 -3.76 14.59 41.23
CA LYS A 203 -4.96 15.38 41.58
C LYS A 203 -6.26 14.64 41.34
N ILE A 204 -6.32 13.65 40.47
CA ILE A 204 -7.48 12.75 40.40
C ILE A 204 -7.54 11.92 41.70
N PHE A 205 -6.44 11.24 42.05
CA PHE A 205 -6.36 10.42 43.27
C PHE A 205 -6.73 11.18 44.54
N GLU A 206 -6.18 12.39 44.73
CA GLU A 206 -6.42 13.19 45.93
C GLU A 206 -7.89 13.60 46.12
N ASN A 207 -8.68 13.65 45.05
CA ASN A 207 -10.04 14.18 45.08
C ASN A 207 -11.14 13.11 45.06
N ILE A 208 -10.78 11.83 44.91
CA ILE A 208 -11.71 10.70 45.07
C ILE A 208 -12.33 10.75 46.49
N GLY A 209 -13.65 10.58 46.56
CA GLY A 209 -14.43 10.59 47.81
C GLY A 209 -14.63 11.98 48.43
N LYS A 210 -14.07 13.05 47.85
CA LYS A 210 -14.14 14.42 48.40
C LYS A 210 -15.15 15.28 47.65
N LEU A 211 -16.39 15.30 48.15
CA LEU A 211 -17.51 16.04 47.55
C LEU A 211 -17.22 17.53 47.34
N ASP A 212 -16.53 18.18 48.30
CA ASP A 212 -16.15 19.60 48.22
C ASP A 212 -15.11 19.89 47.13
N ARG A 213 -14.39 18.87 46.65
CA ARG A 213 -13.34 18.99 45.64
C ARG A 213 -13.63 18.24 44.34
N ALA A 214 -14.85 17.72 44.16
CA ALA A 214 -15.24 16.99 42.95
C ALA A 214 -15.00 17.80 41.67
N LYS A 215 -15.20 19.13 41.71
CA LYS A 215 -14.91 20.03 40.59
C LYS A 215 -13.42 20.04 40.20
N LEU A 216 -12.51 19.95 41.17
CA LEU A 216 -11.08 19.87 40.90
C LEU A 216 -10.71 18.51 40.29
N GLY A 217 -11.23 17.41 40.84
CA GLY A 217 -11.03 16.07 40.27
C GLY A 217 -11.48 16.00 38.81
N LEU A 218 -12.71 16.45 38.52
CA LEU A 218 -13.25 16.52 37.16
C LEU A 218 -12.36 17.33 36.20
N GLY A 219 -11.84 18.46 36.67
CA GLY A 219 -10.95 19.30 35.85
C GLY A 219 -9.70 18.54 35.40
N HIS A 220 -9.11 17.72 36.27
CA HIS A 220 -7.91 16.94 35.94
C HIS A 220 -8.22 15.72 35.07
N VAL A 221 -9.37 15.06 35.26
CA VAL A 221 -9.83 14.01 34.31
C VAL A 221 -9.98 14.57 32.90
N LYS A 222 -10.54 15.78 32.77
CA LYS A 222 -10.67 16.46 31.46
C LYS A 222 -9.30 16.78 30.85
N LEU A 223 -8.33 17.20 31.64
CA LEU A 223 -6.96 17.43 31.15
C LEU A 223 -6.30 16.14 30.64
N VAL A 224 -6.54 14.99 31.28
CA VAL A 224 -6.08 13.69 30.79
C VAL A 224 -6.75 13.34 29.45
N LYS A 225 -8.06 13.55 29.34
CA LYS A 225 -8.80 13.34 28.09
C LYS A 225 -8.31 14.25 26.95
N GLU A 226 -7.99 15.51 27.25
CA GLU A 226 -7.38 16.43 26.27
C GLU A 226 -6.03 15.91 25.74
N VAL A 227 -5.23 15.22 26.56
CA VAL A 227 -3.99 14.58 26.09
C VAL A 227 -4.31 13.45 25.11
N MET A 228 -5.32 12.63 25.39
CA MET A 228 -5.80 11.57 24.48
C MET A 228 -6.32 12.13 23.15
N ASP A 229 -7.06 13.24 23.18
CA ASP A 229 -7.54 13.89 21.97
C ASP A 229 -6.38 14.48 21.15
N LYS A 230 -5.41 15.13 21.80
CA LYS A 230 -4.23 15.68 21.13
C LYS A 230 -3.35 14.61 20.50
N ILE A 231 -3.19 13.45 21.15
CA ILE A 231 -2.36 12.38 20.58
C ILE A 231 -3.08 11.73 19.38
N LYS A 232 -4.41 11.60 19.42
CA LYS A 232 -5.24 11.17 18.29
C LYS A 232 -5.12 12.13 17.11
N GLU A 233 -5.24 13.44 17.36
CA GLU A 233 -5.07 14.46 16.32
C GLU A 233 -3.67 14.44 15.71
N SER A 234 -2.63 14.25 16.54
CA SER A 234 -1.24 14.21 16.10
C SER A 234 -0.94 12.97 15.25
N LEU A 235 -1.49 11.81 15.62
CA LEU A 235 -1.46 10.60 14.79
C LEU A 235 -2.18 10.83 13.44
N GLN A 236 -3.38 11.43 13.47
CA GLN A 236 -4.15 11.70 12.26
C GLN A 236 -3.42 12.64 11.29
N LYS A 237 -2.73 13.67 11.80
CA LYS A 237 -1.89 14.56 10.97
C LYS A 237 -0.81 13.78 10.21
N ARG A 238 -0.31 12.68 10.78
CA ARG A 238 0.68 11.76 10.18
C ARG A 238 0.04 10.71 9.26
N GLY A 239 -1.28 10.75 9.06
CA GLY A 239 -2.00 9.72 8.29
C GLY A 239 -2.04 8.37 9.01
N ILE A 240 -1.92 8.39 10.34
CA ILE A 240 -2.07 7.25 11.24
C ILE A 240 -3.40 7.44 11.97
N GLU A 241 -4.38 6.59 11.66
CA GLU A 241 -5.61 6.51 12.44
C GLU A 241 -5.42 5.55 13.62
N ILE A 242 -6.31 5.62 14.62
CA ILE A 242 -6.30 4.73 15.79
C ILE A 242 -6.27 3.25 15.38
N GLY A 243 -6.99 2.88 14.31
CA GLY A 243 -6.99 1.52 13.75
C GLY A 243 -5.80 1.15 12.87
N THR A 244 -4.78 2.01 12.75
CA THR A 244 -3.58 1.70 11.92
C THR A 244 -2.67 0.69 12.61
N TYR A 245 -2.59 0.77 13.93
CA TYR A 245 -1.80 -0.14 14.78
C TYR A 245 -2.75 -0.78 15.79
N ASP A 246 -2.77 -2.11 15.85
CA ASP A 246 -3.64 -2.84 16.77
C ASP A 246 -3.36 -2.47 18.23
N SER A 247 -2.09 -2.24 18.59
CA SER A 247 -1.68 -1.80 19.93
C SER A 247 -2.32 -0.46 20.32
N ILE A 248 -2.25 0.54 19.44
CA ILE A 248 -2.87 1.86 19.67
C ILE A 248 -4.39 1.70 19.79
N LYS A 249 -5.01 0.92 18.90
CA LYS A 249 -6.45 0.68 18.93
C LYS A 249 -6.89 0.09 20.27
N CYS A 250 -6.24 -0.97 20.71
CA CYS A 250 -6.56 -1.64 21.97
C CYS A 250 -6.41 -0.69 23.17
N LEU A 251 -5.30 0.05 23.25
CA LEU A 251 -5.08 1.00 24.35
C LEU A 251 -6.13 2.12 24.39
N TYR A 252 -6.50 2.68 23.24
CA TYR A 252 -7.54 3.70 23.18
C TYR A 252 -8.91 3.17 23.63
N GLU A 253 -9.29 1.98 23.15
CA GLU A 253 -10.55 1.34 23.55
C GLU A 253 -10.57 1.02 25.06
N LEU A 254 -9.43 0.59 25.62
CA LEU A 254 -9.27 0.31 27.04
C LEU A 254 -9.29 1.57 27.92
N LEU A 255 -8.71 2.68 27.44
CA LEU A 255 -8.65 3.96 28.16
C LEU A 255 -9.97 4.74 28.13
N GLU A 256 -10.76 4.62 27.06
CA GLU A 256 -11.98 5.41 26.87
C GLU A 256 -13.02 5.16 27.97
N TYR A 257 -13.24 3.90 28.34
CA TYR A 257 -14.19 3.53 29.38
C TYR A 257 -13.87 4.10 30.77
N PRO A 258 -12.68 3.82 31.38
CA PRO A 258 -12.35 4.32 32.71
C PRO A 258 -12.26 5.85 32.76
N ILE A 259 -11.79 6.52 31.69
CA ILE A 259 -11.79 7.99 31.64
C ILE A 259 -13.23 8.52 31.70
N THR A 260 -14.13 7.95 30.88
CA THR A 260 -15.54 8.37 30.85
C THR A 260 -16.25 8.12 32.18
N GLU A 261 -16.03 6.97 32.80
CA GLU A 261 -16.61 6.66 34.10
C GLU A 261 -16.08 7.57 35.21
N LEU A 262 -14.80 7.98 35.16
CA LEU A 262 -14.26 8.98 36.08
C LEU A 262 -14.86 10.37 35.86
N GLU A 263 -15.09 10.79 34.62
CA GLU A 263 -15.81 12.04 34.32
C GLU A 263 -17.21 12.01 34.97
N LEU A 264 -17.97 10.93 34.75
CA LEU A 264 -19.31 10.75 35.32
C LEU A 264 -19.29 10.67 36.84
N TYR A 265 -18.30 9.99 37.43
CA TYR A 265 -18.12 9.90 38.88
C TYR A 265 -17.97 11.28 39.52
N PHE A 266 -17.11 12.14 38.99
CA PHE A 266 -16.91 13.48 39.54
C PHE A 266 -18.06 14.43 39.22
N ASP A 267 -18.72 14.31 38.06
CA ASP A 267 -19.91 15.10 37.74
C ASP A 267 -21.08 14.75 38.67
N GLY A 268 -21.35 13.46 38.92
CA GLY A 268 -22.36 13.01 39.89
C GLY A 268 -22.04 13.47 41.31
N SER A 269 -20.78 13.32 41.74
CA SER A 269 -20.31 13.80 43.05
C SER A 269 -20.52 15.31 43.24
N LYS A 270 -20.29 16.09 42.18
CA LYS A 270 -20.54 17.55 42.16
C LYS A 270 -22.03 17.88 42.23
N ALA A 271 -22.88 17.07 41.59
CA ALA A 271 -24.34 17.18 41.65
C ALA A 271 -24.94 16.65 42.96
N LYS A 272 -24.12 16.04 43.84
CA LYS A 272 -24.56 15.28 45.04
C LYS A 272 -25.47 14.10 44.70
N GLU A 273 -25.29 13.53 43.52
CA GLU A 273 -25.93 12.31 43.08
C GLU A 273 -25.06 11.11 43.46
N GLU A 274 -25.68 9.94 43.65
CA GLU A 274 -24.92 8.72 43.90
C GLU A 274 -24.17 8.30 42.61
N PRO A 275 -22.84 8.28 42.62
CA PRO A 275 -22.08 7.97 41.43
C PRO A 275 -22.19 6.47 41.08
N ARG A 276 -22.18 6.18 39.78
CA ARG A 276 -22.30 4.81 39.26
C ARG A 276 -21.20 3.87 39.77
N ILE A 277 -20.00 4.40 39.96
CA ILE A 277 -18.85 3.68 40.50
C ILE A 277 -18.52 4.22 41.89
N ASN A 278 -18.01 3.34 42.77
CA ASN A 278 -17.57 3.74 44.10
C ASN A 278 -16.11 4.22 44.10
N ASP A 279 -15.67 4.79 45.22
CA ASP A 279 -14.32 5.34 45.40
C ASP A 279 -13.20 4.32 45.11
N LYS A 280 -13.40 3.04 45.45
CA LYS A 280 -12.39 2.00 45.17
C LYS A 280 -12.28 1.73 43.67
N THR A 281 -13.41 1.67 42.97
CA THR A 281 -13.42 1.52 41.52
C THR A 281 -12.81 2.73 40.83
N ALA A 282 -13.12 3.96 41.29
CA ALA A 282 -12.49 5.17 40.77
C ALA A 282 -10.97 5.17 40.99
N TYR A 283 -10.51 4.68 42.14
CA TYR A 283 -9.08 4.55 42.43
C TYR A 283 -8.40 3.53 41.49
N ILE A 284 -9.02 2.37 41.28
CA ILE A 284 -8.52 1.33 40.36
C ILE A 284 -8.46 1.89 38.93
N PHE A 285 -9.50 2.60 38.47
CA PHE A 285 -9.52 3.22 37.15
C PHE A 285 -8.42 4.25 36.98
N THR A 286 -8.18 5.09 37.99
CA THR A 286 -7.09 6.09 37.95
C THR A 286 -5.72 5.42 37.84
N CYS A 287 -5.48 4.35 38.61
CA CYS A 287 -4.23 3.55 38.55
C CYS A 287 -4.05 2.87 37.18
N PHE A 288 -5.13 2.30 36.64
CA PHE A 288 -5.13 1.70 35.31
C PHE A 288 -4.79 2.73 34.22
N ILE A 289 -5.46 3.89 34.23
CA ILE A 289 -5.19 4.98 33.28
C ILE A 289 -3.72 5.43 33.33
N GLU A 290 -3.13 5.56 34.51
CA GLU A 290 -1.72 5.93 34.66
C GLU A 290 -0.78 4.93 33.97
N GLY A 291 -1.03 3.62 34.15
CA GLY A 291 -0.25 2.56 33.51
C GLY A 291 -0.38 2.56 31.99
N GLU A 292 -1.61 2.57 31.47
CA GLU A 292 -1.87 2.52 30.03
C GLU A 292 -1.42 3.79 29.30
N LEU A 293 -1.46 4.97 29.94
CA LEU A 293 -0.89 6.20 29.38
C LEU A 293 0.63 6.14 29.28
N CYS A 294 1.32 5.50 30.24
CA CYS A 294 2.74 5.25 30.13
C CYS A 294 3.06 4.34 28.92
N GLU A 295 2.30 3.26 28.74
CA GLU A 295 2.46 2.37 27.58
C GLU A 295 2.21 3.10 26.26
N LEU A 296 1.15 3.91 26.18
CA LEU A 296 0.85 4.71 25.00
C LEU A 296 1.96 5.73 24.70
N LYS A 297 2.59 6.30 25.73
CA LYS A 297 3.74 7.19 25.58
C LYS A 297 4.96 6.45 25.02
N GLU A 298 5.24 5.22 25.45
CA GLU A 298 6.33 4.43 24.88
C GLU A 298 6.08 4.09 23.41
N ILE A 299 4.87 3.68 23.04
CA ILE A 299 4.51 3.45 21.63
C ILE A 299 4.67 4.73 20.81
N ALA A 300 4.30 5.89 21.36
CA ALA A 300 4.50 7.18 20.70
C ALA A 300 5.99 7.46 20.42
N LYS A 301 6.90 7.09 21.33
CA LYS A 301 8.35 7.19 21.13
C LYS A 301 8.85 6.24 20.04
N GLU A 302 8.40 4.98 20.06
CA GLU A 302 8.77 4.00 19.04
C GLU A 302 8.39 4.49 17.64
N ILE A 303 7.18 5.07 17.50
CA ILE A 303 6.74 5.68 16.25
C ILE A 303 7.64 6.86 15.89
N ASP A 304 7.99 7.73 16.84
CA ASP A 304 8.91 8.85 16.58
C ASP A 304 10.28 8.36 16.12
N ASP A 305 10.83 7.28 16.68
CA ASP A 305 12.12 6.70 16.32
C ASP A 305 12.17 6.22 14.86
N GLU A 306 11.04 5.76 14.30
CA GLU A 306 10.94 5.45 12.87
C GLU A 306 11.25 6.66 11.97
N TYR A 307 11.11 7.89 12.46
CA TYR A 307 11.42 9.12 11.72
C TYR A 307 12.90 9.51 11.76
N TYR A 308 13.71 8.89 12.64
CA TYR A 308 15.15 9.16 12.77
C TYR A 308 16.04 8.12 12.08
N GLY A 309 15.52 6.92 11.80
CA GLY A 309 16.17 5.87 10.99
C GLY A 309 16.02 6.04 9.49
#